data_AF-A0A1X7JK61-F1
#
_entry.id   AF-A0A1X7JK61-F1
#
_cell.length_a   1.000
_cell.length_b   1.000
_cell.length_c   1.000
_cell.angle_alpha   90.00
_cell.angle_beta   90.00
_cell.angle_gamma   90.00
#
_symmetry.space_group_name_H-M   'P 1'
#
loop_
_entity.id
_entity.type
_entity.pdbx_description
1 polymer ?
#
loop_
_entity_poly.entity_id
_entity_poly.type
_entity_poly.pdbx_seq_one_letter_code
_entity_poly.pdbx_strand_id
1 'polypeptide(L)'
;MGLIRTKSDRQYYGDGFMEYYSYADKSIISVLCGENAELNFSQLFDEEKHSRKESIAGRIIMYENVSTERKAEFDKAFDKMME
;
A
#
# COMPACT_ATOMS: atom_id res chain seq x y z
N MET A 1 -4.02 19.59 1.12
CA MET A 1 -4.62 18.91 -0.05
C MET A 1 -4.74 17.45 0.32
N GLY A 2 -5.94 16.87 0.32
CA GLY A 2 -6.14 15.48 0.75
C GLY A 2 -5.76 14.47 -0.34
N LEU A 3 -5.47 13.23 0.07
CA LEU A 3 -5.27 12.07 -0.80
C LEU A 3 -6.49 11.88 -1.74
N ILE A 4 -6.41 12.28 -3.01
CA ILE A 4 -7.48 11.99 -3.99
C ILE A 4 -7.26 10.60 -4.57
N ARG A 5 -8.03 9.62 -4.08
CA ARG A 5 -8.03 8.24 -4.58
C ARG A 5 -8.67 8.20 -5.96
N THR A 6 -7.96 7.67 -6.96
CA THR A 6 -8.48 7.52 -8.33
C THR A 6 -9.12 6.17 -8.57
N LYS A 7 -8.68 5.11 -7.88
CA LYS A 7 -9.29 3.79 -8.02
C LYS A 7 -9.22 2.97 -6.73
N SER A 8 -10.28 2.19 -6.51
CA SER A 8 -10.42 1.19 -5.47
C SER A 8 -10.76 -0.14 -6.08
N ASP A 9 -10.09 -1.21 -5.67
CA ASP A 9 -10.51 -2.53 -6.08
C ASP A 9 -10.06 -3.55 -5.04
N ARG A 10 -10.96 -4.49 -4.76
CA ARG A 10 -10.78 -5.52 -3.76
C ARG A 10 -11.07 -6.86 -4.42
N GLN A 11 -10.09 -7.74 -4.37
CA GLN A 11 -10.17 -9.10 -4.86
C GLN A 11 -10.10 -10.05 -3.68
N TYR A 12 -11.06 -10.98 -3.59
CA TYR A 12 -11.07 -12.03 -2.59
C TYR A 12 -10.39 -13.27 -3.14
N TYR A 13 -9.61 -13.98 -2.32
CA TYR A 13 -8.96 -15.24 -2.71
C TYR A 13 -8.91 -16.18 -1.49
N GLY A 14 -9.43 -17.40 -1.64
CA GLY A 14 -9.54 -18.34 -0.51
C GLY A 14 -10.26 -17.70 0.69
N ASP A 15 -9.60 -17.73 1.86
CA ASP A 15 -10.05 -17.10 3.12
C ASP A 15 -9.54 -15.66 3.33
N GLY A 16 -9.00 -15.04 2.28
CA GLY A 16 -8.35 -13.73 2.34
C GLY A 16 -8.84 -12.72 1.31
N PHE A 17 -8.26 -11.52 1.35
CA PHE A 17 -8.50 -10.50 0.32
C PHE A 17 -7.24 -9.66 0.07
N MET A 18 -7.15 -9.16 -1.16
CA MET A 18 -6.20 -8.13 -1.56
C MET A 18 -7.00 -6.90 -1.97
N GLU A 19 -6.67 -5.75 -1.42
CA GLU A 19 -7.26 -4.48 -1.79
C GLU A 19 -6.19 -3.52 -2.24
N TYR A 20 -6.42 -2.84 -3.36
CA TYR A 20 -5.52 -1.83 -3.89
C TYR A 20 -6.21 -0.46 -3.99
N TYR A 21 -5.40 0.56 -3.76
CA TYR A 21 -5.74 1.96 -3.81
C TYR A 21 -4.73 2.61 -4.75
N SER A 22 -5.20 3.13 -5.87
CA SER A 22 -4.36 3.92 -6.76
C SER A 22 -4.70 5.39 -6.61
N TYR A 23 -3.68 6.24 -6.68
CA TYR A 23 -3.79 7.69 -6.64
C TYR A 23 -3.41 8.31 -8.00
N ALA A 24 -3.80 9.56 -8.23
CA ALA A 24 -3.57 10.25 -9.51
C ALA A 24 -2.08 10.38 -9.88
N ASP A 25 -1.21 10.50 -8.87
CA ASP A 25 0.24 10.57 -9.01
C ASP A 25 0.91 9.20 -9.17
N LYS A 26 0.11 8.14 -9.37
CA LYS A 26 0.53 6.75 -9.47
C LYS A 26 1.10 6.15 -8.18
N SER A 27 0.97 6.84 -7.04
CA SER A 27 1.15 6.21 -5.73
C SER A 27 0.15 5.07 -5.58
N ILE A 28 0.56 3.98 -4.94
CA ILE A 28 -0.27 2.79 -4.74
C ILE A 28 -0.21 2.40 -3.26
N ILE A 29 -1.35 2.03 -2.68
CA ILE A 29 -1.42 1.28 -1.42
C ILE A 29 -2.05 -0.07 -1.72
N SER A 30 -1.46 -1.12 -1.18
CA SER A 30 -1.90 -2.50 -1.30
C SER A 30 -2.02 -3.10 0.09
N VAL A 31 -3.20 -3.65 0.38
CA VAL A 31 -3.52 -4.33 1.64
C VAL A 31 -3.83 -5.77 1.31
N LEU A 32 -3.06 -6.68 1.87
CA LEU A 32 -3.23 -8.11 1.74
C LEU A 32 -3.65 -8.66 3.10
N CYS A 33 -4.70 -9.47 3.15
CA CYS A 33 -5.16 -10.12 4.36
C CYS A 33 -5.25 -11.62 4.08
N GLY A 34 -4.41 -12.43 4.74
CA GLY A 34 -4.40 -13.88 4.59
C GLY A 34 -3.11 -14.49 5.13
N GLU A 35 -3.22 -15.57 5.92
CA GLU A 35 -2.11 -16.18 6.66
C GLU A 35 -0.95 -16.72 5.79
N ASN A 36 -1.18 -16.96 4.49
CA ASN A 36 -0.17 -17.56 3.59
C ASN A 36 0.06 -16.72 2.32
N ALA A 37 -0.36 -15.45 2.30
CA ALA A 37 -0.30 -14.63 1.11
C ALA A 37 0.93 -13.70 1.15
N GLU A 38 1.69 -13.66 0.05
CA GLU A 38 2.85 -12.80 -0.09
C GLU A 38 2.53 -11.60 -0.99
N LEU A 39 2.91 -10.40 -0.54
CA LEU A 39 2.84 -9.17 -1.33
C LEU A 39 4.26 -8.71 -1.65
N ASN A 40 4.58 -8.44 -2.90
CA ASN A 40 5.90 -7.93 -3.28
C ASN A 40 5.77 -6.55 -3.93
N PHE A 41 6.80 -5.72 -3.76
CA PHE A 41 6.90 -4.45 -4.48
C PHE A 41 6.90 -4.72 -5.99
N SER A 42 6.29 -3.80 -6.77
CA SER A 42 6.51 -3.83 -8.20
C SER A 42 8.02 -3.71 -8.51
N GLN A 43 8.50 -4.42 -9.52
CA GLN A 43 9.93 -4.44 -9.88
C GLN A 43 10.45 -3.09 -10.43
N LEU A 44 9.60 -2.08 -10.53
CA LEU A 44 9.92 -0.76 -11.02
C LEU A 44 10.30 0.14 -9.85
N PHE A 45 11.49 -0.06 -9.31
CA PHE A 45 12.06 0.85 -8.32
C PHE A 45 12.61 2.09 -9.03
N ASP A 46 11.99 3.23 -8.73
CA ASP A 46 12.48 4.55 -9.07
C ASP A 46 13.17 5.13 -7.83
N GLU A 47 14.45 5.53 -7.94
CA GLU A 47 15.27 5.97 -6.80
C GLU A 47 14.72 7.25 -6.14
N GLU A 48 13.87 8.02 -6.82
CA GLU A 48 13.24 9.23 -6.28
C GLU A 48 11.88 8.95 -5.61
N LYS A 49 11.47 7.68 -5.53
CA LYS A 49 10.20 7.23 -4.94
C LYS A 49 10.41 6.41 -3.68
N HIS A 50 9.45 6.52 -2.78
CA HIS A 50 9.43 5.86 -1.49
C HIS A 50 8.41 4.72 -1.51
N SER A 51 8.82 3.60 -0.93
CA SER A 51 8.01 2.41 -0.78
C SER A 51 8.23 1.83 0.62
N ARG A 52 7.18 1.29 1.24
CA ARG A 52 7.23 0.65 2.56
C ARG A 52 6.28 -0.54 2.56
N LYS A 53 6.69 -1.62 3.21
CA LYS A 53 5.92 -2.86 3.35
C LYS A 53 6.10 -3.36 4.78
N GLU A 54 5.01 -3.68 5.45
CA GLU A 54 5.03 -4.30 6.78
C GLU A 54 3.94 -5.36 6.89
N SER A 55 4.17 -6.29 7.81
CA SER A 55 3.30 -7.44 8.06
C SER A 55 2.83 -7.43 9.52
N ILE A 56 1.52 -7.37 9.75
CA ILE A 56 0.91 -7.32 11.09
C ILE A 56 -0.26 -8.30 11.15
N ALA A 57 -0.23 -9.22 12.12
CA ALA A 57 -1.35 -10.11 12.46
C ALA A 57 -2.00 -10.81 11.24
N GLY A 58 -1.18 -11.36 10.33
CA GLY A 58 -1.66 -12.05 9.12
C GLY A 58 -2.12 -11.11 7.99
N ARG A 59 -1.83 -9.82 8.10
CA ARG A 59 -2.04 -8.81 7.06
C ARG A 59 -0.69 -8.27 6.60
N ILE A 60 -0.56 -7.99 5.31
CA ILE A 60 0.57 -7.29 4.73
C ILE A 60 0.04 -5.97 4.18
N ILE A 61 0.56 -4.86 4.66
CA ILE A 61 0.22 -3.53 4.17
C ILE A 61 1.45 -2.99 3.47
N MET A 62 1.25 -2.35 2.33
CA MET A 62 2.34 -1.80 1.52
C MET A 62 1.90 -0.53 0.84
N TYR A 63 2.80 0.44 0.71
CA TYR A 63 2.69 1.49 -0.29
C TYR A 63 3.93 1.52 -1.18
N GLU A 64 3.76 2.00 -2.40
CA GLU A 64 4.84 2.19 -3.36
C GLU A 64 4.61 3.40 -4.27
N ASN A 65 5.67 3.83 -4.95
CA ASN A 65 5.68 4.95 -5.90
C ASN A 65 5.30 6.31 -5.28
N VAL A 66 5.54 6.48 -3.97
CA VAL A 66 5.21 7.70 -3.25
C VAL A 66 6.31 8.75 -3.41
N SER A 67 5.97 9.97 -3.79
CA SER A 67 6.96 11.07 -3.86
C SER A 67 7.42 11.51 -2.47
N THR A 68 8.63 12.07 -2.38
CA THR A 68 9.18 12.62 -1.13
C THR A 68 8.23 13.59 -0.43
N GLU A 69 7.53 14.42 -1.19
CA GLU A 69 6.57 15.42 -0.68
C GLU A 69 5.38 14.79 0.05
N ARG A 70 4.99 13.57 -0.33
CA ARG A 70 3.83 12.85 0.22
C ARG A 70 4.21 11.74 1.18
N LYS A 71 5.49 11.35 1.22
CA LYS A 71 6.01 10.30 2.10
C LYS A 71 5.52 10.45 3.54
N ALA A 72 5.61 11.67 4.09
CA ALA A 72 5.18 11.94 5.47
C ALA A 72 3.68 11.69 5.71
N GLU A 73 2.83 11.96 4.72
CA GLU A 73 1.39 11.70 4.81
C GLU A 73 1.09 10.20 4.75
N PHE A 74 1.77 9.47 3.85
CA PHE A 74 1.65 8.02 3.74
C PHE A 74 2.20 7.30 4.96
N ASP A 75 3.38 7.66 5.45
CA ASP A 75 3.96 7.12 6.69
C ASP A 75 3.00 7.31 7.87
N LYS A 76 2.48 8.52 8.06
CA LYS A 76 1.52 8.78 9.14
C LYS A 76 0.24 7.95 9.02
N ALA A 77 -0.26 7.75 7.80
CA ALA A 77 -1.42 6.89 7.58
C ALA A 77 -1.08 5.42 7.85
N PHE A 78 0.13 4.99 7.46
CA PHE A 78 0.63 3.64 7.63
C PHE A 78 0.81 3.31 9.11
N ASP A 79 1.52 4.16 9.87
CA ASP A 79 1.73 4.00 11.31
C ASP A 79 0.39 3.97 12.08
N LYS A 80 -0.62 4.75 11.67
CA LYS A 80 -1.98 4.68 12.24
C LYS A 80 -2.71 3.37 11.98
N MET A 81 -2.40 2.65 10.89
CA MET A 81 -2.96 1.32 10.64
C MET A 81 -2.26 0.24 11.46
N MET A 82 -1.11 0.56 12.07
CA MET A 82 -0.31 -0.35 12.89
C MET A 82 -0.56 -0.24 14.39
N GLU A 83 -1.20 0.84 14.85
CA GLU A 83 -1.69 1.03 16.24
C GLU A 83 -2.99 0.25 16.49
#